data_AF-A0A2R5ET83-F1
#
_entry.id   AF-A0A2R5ET83-F1
#
_cell.length_a   1.000
_cell.length_b   1.000
_cell.length_c   1.000
_cell.angle_alpha   90.00
_cell.angle_beta   90.00
_cell.angle_gamma   90.00
#
_symmetry.space_group_name_H-M   'P 1'
#
loop_
_entity.id
_entity.type
_entity.pdbx_description
1 polymer ?
#
loop_
_entity_poly.entity_id
_entity_poly.type
_entity_poly.pdbx_seq_one_letter_code
_entity_poly.pdbx_strand_id
1 'polypeptide(L)'
;MPSTDASSQMEQIVWFDDLPFTMASSPAERRRSNIRQFLVTERNIAEIPWDWLNLRYTKLKRWIRTSPQPKAEWLEEYDIITDYLQRCDRLQNCQPEGEQLTMAMEPVSRHSYVWLVEERLREQHRLRVEHAWLSKAVKEADDRYETCTTALYGNLAPGRSLDARSPVENRVMQLLMRDNRLQHQLEELEFAMLPIERIMRYKLSADQRELIERKYFYREQPKDEELIQRLHVGRQKYYTIKKQALNRIAYELKII
;
A
#
# COMPACT_ATOMS: atom_id res chain seq x y z
N MET A 1 -29.17 -46.50 -31.27
CA MET A 1 -29.51 -45.16 -31.79
C MET A 1 -29.48 -44.17 -30.62
N PRO A 2 -28.92 -42.97 -30.80
CA PRO A 2 -28.54 -42.06 -29.73
C PRO A 2 -29.67 -41.06 -29.39
N SER A 3 -29.69 -40.58 -28.15
CA SER A 3 -30.31 -39.29 -27.81
C SER A 3 -29.56 -38.66 -26.64
N THR A 4 -28.93 -37.54 -26.95
CA THR A 4 -28.37 -36.50 -26.08
C THR A 4 -29.43 -35.92 -25.13
N ASP A 5 -28.99 -35.42 -23.97
CA ASP A 5 -29.29 -34.07 -23.46
C ASP A 5 -28.64 -33.94 -22.06
N ALA A 6 -27.55 -33.20 -21.94
CA ALA A 6 -27.46 -31.73 -21.84
C ALA A 6 -27.80 -31.23 -20.43
N SER A 7 -26.72 -31.14 -19.67
CA SER A 7 -26.44 -30.35 -18.47
C SER A 7 -27.25 -29.05 -18.32
N SER A 8 -27.84 -28.86 -17.14
CA SER A 8 -28.31 -27.55 -16.69
C SER A 8 -28.03 -27.39 -15.19
N GLN A 9 -26.84 -26.90 -14.86
CA GLN A 9 -26.51 -26.38 -13.52
C GLN A 9 -26.61 -24.86 -13.57
N MET A 10 -27.64 -24.33 -12.92
CA MET A 10 -27.84 -22.90 -12.64
C MET A 10 -26.91 -22.51 -11.50
N GLU A 11 -25.86 -21.73 -11.78
CA GLU A 11 -25.12 -21.00 -10.75
C GLU A 11 -25.86 -19.70 -10.42
N GLN A 12 -26.29 -19.57 -9.16
CA GLN A 12 -26.90 -18.37 -8.62
C GLN A 12 -25.84 -17.27 -8.41
N ILE A 13 -25.97 -16.19 -9.18
CA ILE A 13 -25.25 -14.93 -8.99
C ILE A 13 -25.89 -14.21 -7.79
N VAL A 14 -25.17 -14.13 -6.67
CA VAL A 14 -25.56 -13.31 -5.51
C VAL A 14 -25.13 -11.87 -5.77
N TRP A 15 -26.12 -10.98 -5.81
CA TRP A 15 -25.96 -9.54 -6.00
C TRP A 15 -25.30 -8.91 -4.76
N PHE A 16 -24.28 -8.08 -4.99
CA PHE A 16 -23.59 -7.28 -3.98
C PHE A 16 -24.18 -5.87 -3.96
N ASP A 17 -25.05 -5.58 -2.99
CA ASP A 17 -25.35 -4.23 -2.53
C ASP A 17 -25.25 -4.23 -1.00
N ASP A 18 -24.80 -3.11 -0.46
CA ASP A 18 -24.65 -2.77 0.98
C ASP A 18 -23.29 -3.10 1.64
N LEU A 19 -22.39 -2.12 1.61
CA LEU A 19 -21.42 -1.92 2.69
C LEU A 19 -21.56 -0.51 3.29
N PRO A 20 -21.60 -0.35 4.62
CA PRO A 20 -21.80 0.93 5.28
C PRO A 20 -20.51 1.78 5.27
N PHE A 21 -20.67 3.05 4.90
CA PHE A 21 -19.64 4.08 4.91
C PHE A 21 -19.36 4.53 6.36
N THR A 22 -18.42 3.89 7.04
CA THR A 22 -17.87 4.43 8.31
C THR A 22 -16.77 5.43 7.98
N MET A 23 -16.97 6.69 8.36
CA MET A 23 -15.99 7.77 8.18
C MET A 23 -14.67 7.43 8.88
N ALA A 24 -13.68 7.04 8.08
CA ALA A 24 -12.33 6.77 8.52
C ALA A 24 -11.57 8.09 8.74
N SER A 25 -10.96 8.24 9.91
CA SER A 25 -10.09 9.37 10.25
C SER A 25 -8.94 9.57 9.25
N SER A 26 -8.59 10.85 9.01
CA SER A 26 -7.69 11.31 7.96
C SER A 26 -6.32 10.59 7.97
N PRO A 27 -5.78 10.23 6.79
CA PRO A 27 -4.44 9.64 6.65
C PRO A 27 -3.32 10.49 7.30
N ALA A 28 -3.54 11.81 7.42
CA ALA A 28 -2.58 12.73 8.02
C ALA A 28 -2.46 12.56 9.54
N GLU A 29 -3.53 12.17 10.23
CA GLU A 29 -3.51 11.93 11.69
C GLU A 29 -2.84 10.61 12.05
N ARG A 30 -2.95 9.58 11.19
CA ARG A 30 -2.30 8.27 11.40
C ARG A 30 -0.78 8.29 11.21
N ARG A 31 -0.25 9.29 10.48
CA ARG A 31 1.21 9.45 10.28
C ARG A 31 1.93 10.09 11.47
N ARG A 32 1.22 10.73 12.39
CA ARG A 32 1.82 11.49 13.51
C ARG A 32 2.22 10.62 14.72
N SER A 33 1.70 9.39 14.84
CA SER A 33 1.85 8.57 16.05
C SER A 33 2.95 7.48 16.00
N ASN A 34 3.70 7.34 14.90
CA ASN A 34 4.67 6.24 14.72
C ASN A 34 6.10 6.72 14.38
N ILE A 35 6.58 7.80 15.02
CA ILE A 35 7.96 8.28 14.85
C ILE A 35 8.89 7.43 15.72
N ARG A 36 9.32 6.30 15.16
CA ARG A 36 10.32 5.37 15.72
C ARG A 36 11.69 6.04 15.75
N GLN A 37 12.52 5.66 16.73
CA GLN A 37 13.86 6.22 16.96
C GLN A 37 14.78 5.94 15.75
N PHE A 38 14.96 6.91 14.86
CA PHE A 38 16.02 6.88 13.85
C PHE A 38 17.25 7.64 14.37
N LEU A 39 18.44 7.21 13.95
CA LEU A 39 19.71 7.87 14.24
C LEU A 39 20.10 8.74 13.04
N VAL A 40 20.34 10.02 13.28
CA VAL A 40 20.89 10.92 12.26
C VAL A 40 22.41 10.79 12.22
N THR A 41 22.96 10.70 11.02
CA THR A 41 24.40 10.62 10.74
C THR A 41 24.72 11.59 9.62
N GLU A 42 25.98 11.95 9.45
CA GLU A 42 26.41 12.86 8.38
C GLU A 42 25.99 12.39 6.98
N ARG A 43 25.84 11.08 6.78
CA ARG A 43 25.50 10.47 5.49
C ARG A 43 24.01 10.51 5.17
N ASN A 44 23.14 10.44 6.18
CA ASN A 44 21.69 10.32 5.96
C ASN A 44 20.94 11.64 6.16
N ILE A 45 21.58 12.66 6.74
CA ILE A 45 20.89 13.88 7.16
C ILE A 45 20.18 14.62 6.01
N ALA A 46 20.73 14.55 4.80
CA ALA A 46 20.14 15.17 3.62
C ALA A 46 18.90 14.45 3.09
N GLU A 47 18.71 13.16 3.41
CA GLU A 47 17.60 12.35 2.95
C GLU A 47 16.40 12.37 3.91
N ILE A 48 16.62 12.82 5.15
CA ILE A 48 15.59 12.83 6.19
C ILE A 48 14.67 14.04 6.00
N PRO A 49 13.34 13.85 5.98
CA PRO A 49 12.39 14.96 5.92
C PRO A 49 12.60 15.98 7.04
N TRP A 50 12.48 17.26 6.69
CA TRP A 50 12.69 18.40 7.58
C TRP A 50 11.92 18.30 8.91
N ASP A 51 10.62 18.00 8.84
CA ASP A 51 9.76 17.91 10.03
C ASP A 51 10.27 16.87 11.03
N TRP A 52 10.94 15.83 10.53
CA TRP A 52 11.46 14.75 11.35
C TRP A 52 12.80 15.13 11.99
N LEU A 53 13.66 15.86 11.26
CA LEU A 53 14.89 16.43 11.83
C LEU A 53 14.57 17.38 12.98
N ASN A 54 13.54 18.22 12.86
CA ASN A 54 13.13 19.13 13.93
C ASN A 54 12.59 18.38 15.16
N LEU A 55 11.76 17.34 14.93
CA LEU A 55 11.27 16.49 16.01
C LEU A 55 12.41 15.71 16.69
N ARG A 56 13.44 15.30 15.94
CA ARG A 56 14.61 14.63 16.49
C ARG A 56 15.51 15.60 17.27
N TYR A 57 15.76 16.78 16.72
CA TYR A 57 16.50 17.87 17.34
C TYR A 57 15.90 18.27 18.71
N THR A 58 14.58 18.51 18.75
CA THR A 58 13.88 18.87 20.00
C THR A 58 13.91 17.73 21.03
N LYS A 59 13.82 16.46 20.59
CA LYS A 59 13.98 15.29 21.47
C LYS A 59 15.39 15.17 22.02
N LEU A 60 16.42 15.26 21.19
CA LEU A 60 17.83 15.21 21.61
C LEU A 60 18.15 16.33 22.58
N LYS A 61 17.72 17.56 22.28
CA LYS A 61 17.87 18.72 23.17
C LYS A 61 17.23 18.47 24.54
N ARG A 62 16.04 17.87 24.58
CA ARG A 62 15.37 17.49 25.83
C ARG A 62 16.14 16.39 26.56
N TRP A 63 16.57 15.33 25.88
CA TRP A 63 17.30 14.21 26.49
C TRP A 63 18.65 14.64 27.06
N ILE A 64 19.39 15.49 26.34
CA ILE A 64 20.65 16.06 26.81
C ILE A 64 20.42 16.94 28.04
N ARG A 65 19.35 17.74 28.08
CA ARG A 65 19.01 18.60 29.23
C ARG A 65 18.55 17.80 30.46
N THR A 66 17.81 16.72 30.26
CA THR A 66 17.21 15.93 31.35
C THR A 66 18.15 14.85 31.89
N SER A 67 19.14 14.39 31.12
CA SER A 67 20.09 13.37 31.57
C SER A 67 21.28 13.99 32.30
N PRO A 68 21.64 13.50 33.52
CA PRO A 68 22.85 13.96 34.22
C PRO A 68 24.15 13.50 33.54
N GLN A 69 24.09 12.44 32.74
CA GLN A 69 25.19 11.97 31.88
C GLN A 69 24.64 11.72 30.48
N PRO A 70 24.72 12.70 29.56
CA PRO A 70 24.30 12.49 28.18
C PRO A 70 25.23 11.48 27.50
N LYS A 71 24.66 10.59 26.68
CA LYS A 71 25.46 9.66 25.88
C LYS A 71 26.24 10.43 24.82
N ALA A 72 27.49 10.05 24.56
CA ALA A 72 28.32 10.66 23.53
C ALA A 72 27.63 10.67 22.15
N GLU A 73 26.97 9.55 21.80
CA GLU A 73 26.20 9.41 20.56
C GLU A 73 25.09 10.47 20.39
N TRP A 74 24.49 10.93 21.49
CA TRP A 74 23.44 11.96 21.43
C TRP A 74 24.01 13.34 21.17
N LEU A 75 25.20 13.61 21.70
CA LEU A 75 25.91 14.87 21.48
C LEU A 75 26.39 14.95 20.03
N GLU A 76 27.01 13.88 19.53
CA GLU A 76 27.44 13.78 18.12
C GLU A 76 26.25 13.95 17.16
N GLU A 77 25.13 13.25 17.40
CA GLU A 77 23.94 13.39 16.57
C GLU A 77 23.34 14.80 16.67
N TYR A 78 23.32 15.39 17.86
CA TYR A 78 22.84 16.75 18.07
C TYR A 78 23.68 17.78 17.32
N ASP A 79 25.00 17.64 17.33
CA ASP A 79 25.93 18.53 16.63
C ASP A 79 25.75 18.41 15.11
N ILE A 80 25.66 17.18 14.58
CA ILE A 80 25.42 16.93 13.15
C ILE A 80 24.11 17.59 12.69
N ILE A 81 23.03 17.43 13.47
CA ILE A 81 21.75 18.06 13.16
C ILE A 81 21.86 19.58 13.26
N THR A 82 22.48 20.10 14.32
CA THR A 82 22.62 21.54 14.54
C THR A 82 23.38 22.20 13.39
N ASP A 83 24.52 21.63 12.98
CA ASP A 83 25.35 22.13 11.88
C ASP A 83 24.59 22.14 10.56
N TYR A 84 23.82 21.09 10.28
CA TYR A 84 23.00 21.02 9.06
C TYR A 84 21.86 22.04 9.06
N LEU A 85 21.14 22.19 10.18
CA LEU A 85 20.07 23.17 10.31
C LEU A 85 20.59 24.61 10.25
N GLN A 86 21.81 24.87 10.75
CA GLN A 86 22.51 26.15 10.63
C GLN A 86 22.93 26.44 9.19
N ARG A 87 23.50 25.46 8.47
CA ARG A 87 23.86 25.60 7.05
C ARG A 87 22.65 25.89 6.16
N CYS A 88 21.49 25.35 6.53
CA CYS A 88 20.23 25.59 5.82
C CYS A 88 19.51 26.89 6.27
N ASP A 89 20.08 27.67 7.19
CA ASP A 89 19.55 28.93 7.75
C ASP A 89 18.13 28.81 8.32
N ARG A 90 17.83 27.67 8.97
CA ARG A 90 16.47 27.31 9.42
C ARG A 90 16.38 26.89 10.88
N LEU A 91 17.46 27.09 11.64
CA LEU A 91 17.52 26.80 13.08
C LEU A 91 16.45 27.55 13.89
N GLN A 92 16.04 28.73 13.42
CA GLN A 92 15.07 29.59 14.12
C GLN A 92 13.64 29.00 14.17
N ASN A 93 13.28 28.09 13.26
CA ASN A 93 11.95 27.48 13.17
C ASN A 93 11.74 26.28 14.11
N CYS A 94 12.74 25.92 14.93
CA CYS A 94 12.72 24.72 15.78
C CYS A 94 12.23 24.95 17.23
N GLN A 95 11.69 26.14 17.56
CA GLN A 95 11.13 26.40 18.88
C GLN A 95 9.68 25.91 18.97
N PRO A 96 9.33 25.03 19.93
CA PRO A 96 7.99 24.51 20.06
C PRO A 96 7.16 25.43 20.98
N GLU A 97 6.30 26.28 20.42
CA GLU A 97 5.10 26.70 21.13
C GLU A 97 4.07 25.56 21.04
N GLY A 98 3.85 24.85 22.14
CA GLY A 98 2.81 23.83 22.25
C GLY A 98 3.30 22.54 22.90
N GLU A 99 3.36 22.54 24.23
CA GLU A 99 3.42 21.31 25.01
C GLU A 99 2.12 20.53 24.85
N GLN A 100 2.11 19.51 23.98
CA GLN A 100 1.06 18.50 23.95
C GLN A 100 1.55 17.25 24.70
N LEU A 101 0.82 16.87 25.75
CA LEU A 101 1.09 15.73 26.62
C LEU A 101 1.37 14.45 25.81
N THR A 102 2.62 13.98 25.82
CA THR A 102 2.94 12.61 25.37
C THR A 102 2.84 11.67 26.56
N MET A 103 1.75 10.91 26.62
CA MET A 103 1.61 9.76 27.50
C MET A 103 2.78 8.78 27.29
N ALA A 104 3.29 8.24 28.40
CA ALA A 104 4.38 7.26 28.42
C ALA A 104 4.00 6.02 27.58
N MET A 105 4.72 5.79 26.47
CA MET A 105 4.64 4.57 25.69
C MET A 105 5.83 3.66 26.00
N GLU A 106 5.52 2.44 26.40
CA GLU A 106 6.47 1.35 26.65
C GLU A 106 7.24 0.94 25.38
N PRO A 107 8.48 0.40 25.52
CA PRO A 107 9.30 -0.02 24.39
C PRO A 107 8.67 -1.21 23.66
N VAL A 108 8.55 -1.08 22.33
CA VAL A 108 7.91 -2.08 21.48
C VAL A 108 8.79 -3.33 21.37
N SER A 109 8.25 -4.48 21.77
CA SER A 109 8.95 -5.77 21.74
C SER A 109 9.27 -6.24 20.32
N ARG A 110 10.17 -7.22 20.21
CA ARG A 110 10.60 -7.91 18.96
C ARG A 110 9.47 -8.53 18.11
N HIS A 111 8.21 -8.40 18.50
CA HIS A 111 7.03 -8.95 17.80
C HIS A 111 6.29 -7.92 16.93
N SER A 112 6.75 -6.66 16.85
CA SER A 112 6.02 -5.57 16.17
C SER A 112 6.04 -5.61 14.63
N TYR A 113 7.11 -6.14 14.01
CA TYR A 113 7.18 -6.19 12.55
C TYR A 113 6.23 -7.24 11.96
N VAL A 114 5.87 -8.28 12.72
CA VAL A 114 4.99 -9.35 12.25
C VAL A 114 3.65 -8.77 11.80
N TRP A 115 3.01 -7.96 12.65
CA TRP A 115 1.75 -7.32 12.31
C TRP A 115 1.86 -6.45 11.05
N LEU A 116 2.95 -5.70 10.89
CA LEU A 116 3.13 -4.84 9.71
C LEU A 116 3.28 -5.67 8.43
N VAL A 117 4.02 -6.77 8.49
CA VAL A 117 4.16 -7.70 7.36
C VAL A 117 2.81 -8.35 7.03
N GLU A 118 2.06 -8.79 8.04
CA GLU A 118 0.72 -9.36 7.84
C GLU A 118 -0.22 -8.37 7.18
N GLU A 119 -0.18 -7.10 7.59
CA GLU A 119 -1.00 -6.05 6.99
C GLU A 119 -0.61 -5.80 5.52
N ARG A 120 0.70 -5.76 5.21
CA ARG A 120 1.18 -5.65 3.82
C ARG A 120 0.77 -6.84 2.95
N LEU A 121 0.77 -8.05 3.50
CA LEU A 121 0.31 -9.24 2.78
C LEU A 121 -1.20 -9.21 2.53
N ARG A 122 -1.99 -8.68 3.47
CA ARG A 122 -3.44 -8.47 3.28
C ARG A 122 -3.72 -7.38 2.26
N GLU A 123 -2.95 -6.29 2.30
CA GLU A 123 -3.00 -5.23 1.29
C GLU A 123 -2.74 -5.81 -0.10
N GLN A 124 -1.71 -6.66 -0.26
CA GLN A 124 -1.44 -7.36 -1.51
C GLN A 124 -2.63 -8.20 -2.00
N HIS A 125 -3.32 -8.90 -1.10
CA HIS A 125 -4.50 -9.67 -1.46
C HIS A 125 -5.63 -8.76 -1.98
N ARG A 126 -5.86 -7.60 -1.33
CA ARG A 126 -6.83 -6.62 -1.79
C ARG A 126 -6.48 -6.07 -3.16
N LEU A 127 -5.22 -5.69 -3.37
CA LEU A 127 -4.73 -5.20 -4.66
C LEU A 127 -4.91 -6.25 -5.77
N ARG A 128 -4.69 -7.54 -5.47
CA ARG A 128 -4.96 -8.63 -6.43
C ARG A 128 -6.43 -8.77 -6.79
N VAL A 129 -7.33 -8.63 -5.82
CA VAL A 129 -8.77 -8.68 -6.07
C VAL A 129 -9.20 -7.46 -6.89
N GLU A 130 -8.69 -6.28 -6.56
CA GLU A 130 -8.94 -5.04 -7.28
C GLU A 130 -8.41 -5.09 -8.72
N HIS A 131 -7.18 -5.59 -8.92
CA HIS A 131 -6.58 -5.81 -10.24
C HIS A 131 -7.42 -6.79 -11.07
N ALA A 132 -7.87 -7.91 -10.48
CA ALA A 132 -8.73 -8.86 -11.18
C ALA A 132 -10.08 -8.24 -11.59
N TRP A 133 -10.64 -7.34 -10.77
CA TRP A 133 -11.87 -6.62 -11.08
C TRP A 133 -11.65 -5.57 -12.17
N LEU A 134 -10.61 -4.72 -12.06
CA LEU A 134 -10.28 -3.71 -13.06
C LEU A 134 -9.89 -4.32 -14.41
N SER A 135 -9.13 -5.42 -14.41
CA SER A 135 -8.78 -6.14 -15.64
C SER A 135 -10.01 -6.65 -16.38
N LYS A 136 -11.04 -7.12 -15.65
CA LYS A 136 -12.33 -7.47 -16.27
C LYS A 136 -13.06 -6.25 -16.80
N ALA A 137 -13.10 -5.16 -16.03
CA ALA A 137 -13.76 -3.92 -16.43
C ALA A 137 -13.14 -3.30 -17.70
N VAL A 138 -11.81 -3.39 -17.87
CA VAL A 138 -11.10 -2.96 -19.09
C VAL A 138 -11.47 -3.83 -20.28
N LYS A 139 -11.48 -5.17 -20.13
CA LYS A 139 -11.90 -6.09 -21.20
C LYS A 139 -13.34 -5.84 -21.64
N GLU A 140 -14.25 -5.65 -20.68
CA GLU A 140 -15.64 -5.32 -20.97
C GLU A 140 -15.83 -3.93 -21.59
N ALA A 141 -14.85 -3.02 -21.47
CA ALA A 141 -14.89 -1.71 -22.11
C ALA A 141 -14.45 -1.81 -23.59
N ASP A 142 -13.42 -2.61 -23.88
CA ASP A 142 -12.98 -2.88 -25.26
C ASP A 142 -14.10 -3.51 -26.11
N ASP A 143 -14.93 -4.37 -25.52
CA ASP A 143 -16.05 -5.02 -26.21
C ASP A 143 -17.23 -4.09 -26.53
N ARG A 144 -17.26 -2.85 -25.99
CA ARG A 144 -18.39 -1.90 -26.16
C ARG A 144 -18.26 -0.97 -27.36
N TYR A 145 -17.17 -1.06 -28.13
CA TYR A 145 -16.99 -0.29 -29.36
C TYR A 145 -17.76 -0.89 -30.56
N GLU A 146 -19.00 -1.32 -30.36
CA GLU A 146 -19.93 -1.55 -31.47
C GLU A 146 -20.48 -0.20 -31.92
N THR A 147 -19.87 0.32 -32.98
CA THR A 147 -20.29 1.58 -33.61
C THR A 147 -21.64 1.40 -34.29
N CYS A 148 -22.72 1.88 -33.64
CA CYS A 148 -23.93 2.23 -34.38
C CYS A 148 -23.55 3.35 -35.37
N THR A 149 -23.38 2.97 -36.64
CA THR A 149 -23.11 3.86 -37.77
C THR A 149 -24.32 4.74 -38.05
N THR A 150 -24.52 5.79 -37.26
CA THR A 150 -25.41 6.88 -37.67
C THR A 150 -24.66 7.79 -38.63
N ALA A 151 -24.92 7.63 -39.93
CA ALA A 151 -24.50 8.55 -40.96
C ALA A 151 -25.01 9.96 -40.64
N LEU A 152 -24.11 10.90 -40.33
CA LEU A 152 -24.46 12.30 -40.06
C LEU A 152 -24.13 13.15 -41.30
N TYR A 153 -25.16 13.37 -42.13
CA TYR A 153 -25.24 14.53 -43.02
C TYR A 153 -25.51 15.77 -42.16
N GLY A 154 -24.50 16.54 -41.80
CA GLY A 154 -24.67 17.61 -40.80
C GLY A 154 -23.73 18.80 -40.86
N ASN A 155 -23.12 19.12 -42.01
CA ASN A 155 -22.25 20.29 -42.19
C ASN A 155 -22.73 21.23 -43.32
N LEU A 156 -24.01 21.58 -43.38
CA LEU A 156 -24.54 22.51 -44.39
C LEU A 156 -25.11 23.83 -43.83
N ALA A 157 -24.98 24.11 -42.52
CA ALA A 157 -25.46 25.37 -41.94
C ALA A 157 -24.29 26.34 -41.70
N PRO A 158 -24.27 27.55 -42.32
CA PRO A 158 -23.23 28.54 -42.10
C PRO A 158 -23.45 29.20 -40.74
N GLY A 159 -22.44 29.14 -39.86
CA GLY A 159 -22.46 29.84 -38.55
C GLY A 159 -22.15 28.99 -37.31
N ARG A 160 -21.90 27.67 -37.43
CA ARG A 160 -21.35 26.90 -36.31
C ARG A 160 -19.83 27.05 -36.27
N SER A 161 -19.29 27.39 -35.10
CA SER A 161 -17.85 27.45 -34.85
C SER A 161 -17.20 26.09 -35.12
N LEU A 162 -16.00 26.08 -35.70
CA LEU A 162 -15.21 24.87 -35.93
C LEU A 162 -14.92 24.06 -34.64
N ASP A 163 -15.14 24.65 -33.47
CA ASP A 163 -14.91 24.02 -32.16
C ASP A 163 -16.12 23.28 -31.58
N ALA A 164 -17.30 23.35 -32.22
CA ALA A 164 -18.51 22.70 -31.74
C ALA A 164 -18.52 21.20 -32.08
N ARG A 165 -17.86 20.39 -31.23
CA ARG A 165 -17.86 18.92 -31.33
C ARG A 165 -19.28 18.35 -31.35
N SER A 166 -19.51 17.37 -32.21
CA SER A 166 -20.77 16.62 -32.28
C SER A 166 -21.04 15.93 -30.93
N PRO A 167 -22.31 15.80 -30.50
CA PRO A 167 -22.68 14.98 -29.33
C PRO A 167 -22.12 13.55 -29.39
N VAL A 168 -21.99 12.99 -30.59
CA VAL A 168 -21.39 11.67 -30.83
C VAL A 168 -19.89 11.70 -30.58
N GLU A 169 -19.17 12.70 -31.09
CA GLU A 169 -17.74 12.89 -30.85
C GLU A 169 -17.44 13.12 -29.37
N ASN A 170 -18.27 13.90 -28.68
CA ASN A 170 -18.15 14.10 -27.23
C ASN A 170 -18.36 12.79 -26.47
N ARG A 171 -19.31 11.95 -26.90
CA ARG A 171 -19.54 10.65 -26.28
C ARG A 171 -18.36 9.70 -26.49
N VAL A 172 -17.82 9.62 -27.70
CA VAL A 172 -16.64 8.82 -28.01
C VAL A 172 -15.42 9.29 -27.22
N MET A 173 -15.18 10.61 -27.15
CA MET A 173 -14.09 11.17 -26.36
C MET A 173 -14.23 10.86 -24.86
N GLN A 174 -15.44 10.89 -24.31
CA GLN A 174 -15.67 10.50 -22.90
C GLN A 174 -15.36 9.02 -22.64
N LEU A 175 -15.71 8.14 -23.58
CA LEU A 175 -15.39 6.71 -23.48
C LEU A 175 -13.88 6.47 -23.55
N LEU A 176 -13.20 7.08 -24.53
CA LEU A 176 -11.72 6.99 -24.64
C LEU A 176 -11.01 7.54 -23.39
N MET A 177 -11.49 8.65 -22.82
CA MET A 177 -10.92 9.19 -21.58
C MET A 177 -11.14 8.26 -20.38
N ARG A 178 -12.30 7.58 -20.32
CA ARG A 178 -12.58 6.58 -19.29
C ARG A 178 -11.65 5.38 -19.42
N ASP A 179 -11.44 4.89 -20.64
CA ASP A 179 -10.60 3.71 -20.88
C ASP A 179 -9.13 4.00 -20.55
N ASN A 180 -8.61 5.15 -21.01
CA ASN A 180 -7.27 5.61 -20.64
C ASN A 180 -7.11 5.72 -19.11
N ARG A 181 -8.15 6.18 -18.40
CA ARG A 181 -8.12 6.26 -16.94
C ARG A 181 -8.09 4.87 -16.29
N LEU A 182 -8.90 3.93 -16.78
CA LEU A 182 -8.91 2.56 -16.27
C LEU A 182 -7.57 1.85 -16.51
N GLN A 183 -6.98 2.03 -17.70
CA GLN A 183 -5.66 1.52 -18.03
C GLN A 183 -4.58 2.09 -17.10
N HIS A 184 -4.57 3.41 -16.89
CA HIS A 184 -3.63 4.04 -15.98
C HIS A 184 -3.77 3.54 -14.54
N GLN A 185 -5.00 3.33 -14.05
CA GLN A 185 -5.23 2.77 -12.72
C GLN A 185 -4.73 1.33 -12.60
N LEU A 186 -4.89 0.54 -13.66
CA LEU A 186 -4.41 -0.83 -13.71
C LEU A 186 -2.86 -0.86 -13.64
N GLU A 187 -2.20 0.00 -14.41
CA GLU A 187 -0.72 0.13 -14.38
C GLU A 187 -0.20 0.55 -13.00
N GLU A 188 -0.86 1.50 -12.34
CA GLU A 188 -0.49 1.92 -10.97
C GLU A 188 -0.62 0.76 -9.97
N LEU A 189 -1.68 -0.04 -10.08
CA LEU A 189 -1.89 -1.20 -9.23
C LEU A 189 -0.84 -2.29 -9.47
N GLU A 190 -0.50 -2.57 -10.73
CA GLU A 190 0.56 -3.51 -11.07
C GLU A 190 1.89 -3.08 -10.46
N PHE A 191 2.21 -1.79 -10.56
CA PHE A 191 3.41 -1.23 -9.94
C PHE A 191 3.40 -1.39 -8.42
N ALA A 192 2.27 -1.13 -7.75
CA ALA A 192 2.13 -1.28 -6.30
C ALA A 192 2.26 -2.73 -5.84
N MET A 193 1.84 -3.71 -6.66
CA MET A 193 1.90 -5.13 -6.35
C MET A 193 3.30 -5.74 -6.52
N LEU A 194 4.13 -5.20 -7.42
CA LEU A 194 5.45 -5.74 -7.78
C LEU A 194 6.39 -6.08 -6.61
N PRO A 195 6.52 -5.25 -5.55
CA PRO A 195 7.49 -5.50 -4.49
C PRO A 195 7.25 -6.84 -3.79
N ILE A 196 5.99 -7.14 -3.45
CA ILE A 196 5.62 -8.37 -2.76
C ILE A 196 5.68 -9.56 -3.73
N GLU A 197 5.25 -9.38 -4.99
CA GLU A 197 5.34 -10.46 -5.99
C GLU A 197 6.78 -10.91 -6.22
N ARG A 198 7.72 -9.95 -6.28
CA ARG A 198 9.15 -10.24 -6.41
C ARG A 198 9.68 -11.04 -5.22
N ILE A 199 9.27 -10.68 -4.00
CA ILE A 199 9.67 -11.41 -2.78
C ILE A 199 9.11 -12.83 -2.81
N MET A 200 7.82 -12.98 -3.14
CA MET A 200 7.13 -14.28 -3.25
C MET A 200 7.78 -15.21 -4.28
N ARG A 201 8.20 -14.67 -5.44
CA ARG A 201 8.79 -15.47 -6.53
C ARG A 201 10.26 -15.83 -6.30
N TYR A 202 11.07 -14.89 -5.80
CA TYR A 202 12.53 -15.04 -5.84
C TYR A 202 13.21 -15.19 -4.48
N LYS A 203 12.55 -14.84 -3.36
CA LYS A 203 13.18 -14.78 -2.03
C LYS A 203 12.67 -15.83 -1.05
N LEU A 204 11.44 -16.30 -1.25
CA LEU A 204 10.81 -17.33 -0.43
C LEU A 204 11.02 -18.71 -1.04
N SER A 205 11.25 -19.72 -0.20
CA SER A 205 11.25 -21.11 -0.65
C SER A 205 9.82 -21.55 -1.04
N ALA A 206 9.69 -22.65 -1.77
CA ALA A 206 8.39 -23.19 -2.18
C ALA A 206 7.44 -23.38 -0.98
N ASP A 207 7.90 -24.07 0.08
CA ASP A 207 7.13 -24.29 1.31
C ASP A 207 6.71 -22.98 2.00
N GLN A 208 7.60 -21.98 2.01
CA GLN A 208 7.31 -20.68 2.62
C GLN A 208 6.27 -19.91 1.81
N ARG A 209 6.42 -19.90 0.48
CA ARG A 209 5.48 -19.26 -0.43
C ARG A 209 4.09 -19.90 -0.31
N GLU A 210 4.02 -21.23 -0.36
CA GLU A 210 2.76 -21.94 -0.24
C GLU A 210 2.07 -21.67 1.11
N LEU A 211 2.84 -21.63 2.20
CA LEU A 211 2.29 -21.27 3.52
C LEU A 211 1.73 -19.84 3.53
N ILE A 212 2.46 -18.86 2.99
CA ILE A 212 2.03 -17.46 2.95
C ILE A 212 0.80 -17.28 2.08
N GLU A 213 0.79 -17.86 0.87
CA GLU A 213 -0.35 -17.84 -0.04
C GLU A 213 -1.58 -18.43 0.64
N ARG A 214 -1.44 -19.61 1.24
CA ARG A 214 -2.57 -20.29 1.87
C ARG A 214 -3.05 -19.61 3.15
N LYS A 215 -2.23 -18.80 3.81
CA LYS A 215 -2.61 -18.14 5.07
C LYS A 215 -3.19 -16.74 4.85
N TYR A 216 -2.64 -15.97 3.92
CA TYR A 216 -2.92 -14.54 3.80
C TYR A 216 -3.70 -14.15 2.54
N PHE A 217 -3.79 -15.02 1.53
CA PHE A 217 -4.50 -14.72 0.26
C PHE A 217 -5.89 -15.34 0.18
N TYR A 218 -6.57 -15.43 1.32
CA TYR A 218 -7.99 -15.81 1.41
C TYR A 218 -8.78 -14.76 2.18
N ARG A 219 -10.08 -14.68 1.86
CA ARG A 219 -11.04 -13.78 2.53
C ARG A 219 -11.18 -14.10 4.02
N GLU A 220 -11.25 -15.39 4.34
CA GLU A 220 -11.23 -15.89 5.72
C GLU A 220 -9.89 -16.56 6.00
N GLN A 221 -9.22 -16.15 7.07
CA GLN A 221 -7.92 -16.70 7.42
C GLN A 221 -8.09 -18.09 8.03
N PRO A 222 -7.53 -19.14 7.40
CA PRO A 222 -7.62 -20.47 7.96
C PRO A 222 -6.85 -20.53 9.28
N LYS A 223 -7.31 -21.40 10.18
CA LYS A 223 -6.62 -21.65 11.45
C LYS A 223 -5.26 -22.29 11.19
N ASP A 224 -4.29 -21.98 12.06
CA ASP A 224 -2.94 -22.56 11.94
C ASP A 224 -2.98 -24.10 11.96
N GLU A 225 -3.91 -24.70 12.72
CA GLU A 225 -4.08 -26.17 12.79
C GLU A 225 -4.54 -26.80 11.46
N GLU A 226 -5.44 -26.13 10.74
CA GLU A 226 -5.91 -26.59 9.43
C GLU A 226 -4.80 -26.53 8.39
N LEU A 227 -3.97 -25.48 8.44
CA LEU A 227 -2.81 -25.35 7.57
C LEU A 227 -1.75 -26.40 7.87
N ILE A 228 -1.51 -26.70 9.15
CA ILE A 228 -0.60 -27.77 9.59
C ILE A 228 -1.03 -29.12 9.02
N GLN A 229 -2.32 -29.44 9.11
CA GLN A 229 -2.89 -30.67 8.56
C GLN A 229 -2.74 -30.72 7.04
N ARG A 230 -3.07 -29.62 6.33
CA ARG A 230 -3.02 -29.57 4.86
C ARG A 230 -1.61 -29.57 4.27
N LEU A 231 -0.62 -29.02 4.97
CA LEU A 231 0.78 -29.00 4.52
C LEU A 231 1.52 -30.29 4.90
N HIS A 232 0.93 -31.14 5.75
CA HIS A 232 1.55 -32.35 6.30
C HIS A 232 2.91 -32.07 6.99
N VAL A 233 3.00 -30.93 7.67
CA VAL A 233 4.22 -30.48 8.37
C VAL A 233 4.01 -30.57 9.87
N GLY A 234 4.98 -31.09 10.63
CA GLY A 234 4.92 -31.07 12.09
C GLY A 234 4.79 -29.66 12.67
N ARG A 235 4.05 -29.49 13.77
CA ARG A 235 3.73 -28.19 14.38
C ARG A 235 4.96 -27.28 14.59
N GLN A 236 6.07 -27.84 15.08
CA GLN A 236 7.29 -27.07 15.31
C GLN A 236 7.91 -26.57 13.99
N LYS A 237 7.95 -27.43 12.97
CA LYS A 237 8.45 -27.07 11.63
C LYS A 237 7.54 -26.04 10.95
N TYR A 238 6.23 -26.08 11.17
CA TYR A 238 5.30 -25.06 10.68
C TYR A 238 5.64 -23.67 11.22
N TYR A 239 5.80 -23.52 12.53
CA TYR A 239 6.10 -22.22 13.13
C TYR A 239 7.50 -21.71 12.77
N THR A 240 8.48 -22.58 12.56
CA THR A 240 9.81 -22.16 12.07
C THR A 240 9.73 -21.65 10.64
N ILE A 241 9.02 -22.35 9.74
CA ILE A 241 8.80 -21.90 8.36
C ILE A 241 8.06 -20.56 8.33
N LYS A 242 6.96 -20.43 9.10
CA LYS A 242 6.18 -19.19 9.22
C LYS A 242 7.03 -18.02 9.69
N LYS A 243 7.81 -18.21 10.76
CA LYS A 243 8.71 -17.19 11.31
C LYS A 243 9.79 -16.79 10.31
N GLN A 244 10.42 -17.76 9.65
CA GLN A 244 11.45 -17.49 8.64
C GLN A 244 10.89 -16.76 7.42
N ALA A 245 9.70 -17.14 6.95
CA ALA A 245 9.03 -16.47 5.84
C ALA A 245 8.75 -15.00 6.16
N LEU A 246 8.12 -14.73 7.31
CA LEU A 246 7.80 -13.37 7.74
C LEU A 246 9.05 -12.52 7.96
N ASN A 247 10.12 -13.09 8.51
CA ASN A 247 11.41 -12.38 8.66
C ASN A 247 12.03 -12.02 7.32
N ARG A 248 12.02 -12.95 6.34
CA ARG A 248 12.54 -12.68 5.01
C ARG A 248 11.75 -11.59 4.29
N ILE A 249 10.42 -11.64 4.40
CA ILE A 249 9.55 -10.61 3.83
C ILE A 249 9.83 -9.26 4.48
N ALA A 250 9.93 -9.21 5.82
CA ALA A 250 10.24 -7.99 6.56
C ALA A 250 11.58 -7.37 6.11
N TYR A 251 12.61 -8.20 5.95
CA TYR A 251 13.93 -7.77 5.52
C TYR A 251 13.91 -7.21 4.08
N GLU A 252 13.27 -7.90 3.15
CA GLU A 252 13.20 -7.46 1.75
C GLU A 252 12.33 -6.21 1.57
N LEU A 253 11.32 -6.02 2.41
CA LEU A 253 10.52 -4.79 2.48
C LEU A 253 11.22 -3.65 3.25
N LYS A 254 12.43 -3.88 3.77
CA LYS A 254 13.21 -2.91 4.58
C LYS A 254 12.44 -2.44 5.82
N ILE A 255 11.65 -3.33 6.42
CA ILE A 255 10.96 -3.09 7.70
C ILE A 255 11.91 -3.34 8.88
N ILE A 256 12.81 -4.32 8.71
CA ILE A 256 13.87 -4.72 9.65
C ILE A 256 15.21 -4.77 8.95
#